data_AF-A0A512M5H2-F1
#
_entry.id   AF-A0A512M5H2-F1
#
_cell.length_a   1.000
_cell.length_b   1.000
_cell.length_c   1.000
_cell.angle_alpha   90.00
_cell.angle_beta   90.00
_cell.angle_gamma   90.00
#
_symmetry.space_group_name_H-M   'P 1'
#
loop_
_entity.id
_entity.type
_entity.pdbx_description
1 polymer ?
#
loop_
_entity_poly.entity_id
_entity_poly.type
_entity_poly.pdbx_seq_one_letter_code
_entity_poly.pdbx_strand_id
1 'polypeptide(L)'
;MTALSPSHLSQDQIRRQYVIRSSLFLAGYVAVNMAAIFGAFDDAKPRGAIALALVVAAPLAGHIWALLAYMRDADEFMRAVMARRFIVSSGITMALTCAWGFMESYAQAWHAPGFLMYPLFWLVHGAVSPFIRSSN
;
A
#
# COMPACT_ATOMS: atom_id res chain seq x y z
N MET A 1 -24.04 31.61 18.24
CA MET A 1 -23.38 30.33 18.57
C MET A 1 -24.02 29.24 17.71
N THR A 2 -23.44 28.98 16.54
CA THR A 2 -23.90 27.88 15.68
C THR A 2 -22.75 26.89 15.66
N ALA A 3 -22.80 25.90 16.54
CA ALA A 3 -21.87 24.79 16.48
C ALA A 3 -22.10 24.08 15.15
N LEU A 4 -21.17 24.25 14.20
CA LEU A 4 -21.09 23.44 13.00
C LEU A 4 -20.94 21.99 13.48
N SER A 5 -22.02 21.20 13.34
CA SER A 5 -21.97 19.76 13.57
C SER A 5 -20.81 19.20 12.73
N PRO A 6 -19.85 18.46 13.32
CA PRO A 6 -18.85 17.78 12.50
C PRO A 6 -19.62 16.89 11.53
N SER A 7 -19.41 17.10 10.23
CA SER A 7 -20.05 16.30 9.18
C SER A 7 -19.70 14.83 9.43
N HIS A 8 -20.64 14.07 9.99
CA HIS A 8 -20.51 12.64 10.20
C HIS A 8 -20.67 12.00 8.84
N LEU A 9 -19.54 11.85 8.12
CA LEU A 9 -19.53 11.13 6.86
C LEU A 9 -20.10 9.73 7.11
N SER A 10 -21.00 9.28 6.23
CA SER A 10 -21.49 7.91 6.32
C SER A 10 -20.34 6.92 6.09
N GLN A 11 -20.45 5.71 6.63
CA GLN A 11 -19.42 4.68 6.45
C GLN A 11 -19.14 4.39 4.95
N ASP A 12 -20.17 4.48 4.11
CA ASP A 12 -20.03 4.34 2.66
C ASP A 12 -19.24 5.49 2.04
N GLN A 13 -19.42 6.73 2.51
CA GLN A 13 -18.65 7.88 2.04
C GLN A 13 -17.18 7.76 2.46
N ILE A 14 -16.90 7.35 3.70
CA ILE A 14 -15.54 7.12 4.20
C ILE A 14 -14.85 6.03 3.38
N ARG A 15 -15.54 4.91 3.14
CA ARG A 15 -15.06 3.81 2.29
C ARG A 15 -14.82 4.26 0.85
N ARG A 16 -15.74 5.03 0.27
CA ARG A 16 -15.59 5.55 -1.10
C ARG A 16 -14.38 6.48 -1.21
N GLN A 17 -14.20 7.39 -0.25
CA GLN A 17 -13.05 8.29 -0.21
C GLN A 17 -11.73 7.50 -0.09
N TYR A 18 -11.71 6.47 0.76
CA TYR A 18 -10.57 5.57 0.87
C TYR A 18 -10.26 4.91 -0.48
N VAL A 19 -11.24 4.27 -1.12
CA VAL A 19 -11.05 3.60 -2.42
C VAL A 19 -10.54 4.57 -3.47
N ILE A 20 -11.14 5.76 -3.60
CA ILE A 20 -10.68 6.77 -4.57
C ILE A 20 -9.24 7.19 -4.29
N ARG A 21 -8.90 7.55 -3.05
CA ARG A 21 -7.53 7.97 -2.68
C ARG A 21 -6.53 6.85 -2.95
N SER A 22 -6.83 5.63 -2.51
CA SER A 22 -5.99 4.44 -2.74
C SER A 22 -5.80 4.15 -4.22
N SER A 23 -6.87 4.17 -5.02
CA SER A 23 -6.80 3.96 -6.47
C SER A 23 -5.97 5.03 -7.16
N LEU A 24 -6.10 6.30 -6.77
CA LEU A 24 -5.29 7.40 -7.35
C LEU A 24 -3.80 7.22 -7.04
N PHE A 25 -3.45 6.89 -5.79
CA PHE A 25 -2.05 6.67 -5.43
C PHE A 25 -1.46 5.41 -6.07
N LEU A 26 -2.21 4.30 -6.11
CA LEU A 26 -1.77 3.09 -6.81
C LEU A 26 -1.61 3.32 -8.32
N ALA A 27 -2.55 4.04 -8.95
CA ALA A 27 -2.44 4.41 -10.36
C ALA A 27 -1.20 5.28 -10.61
N GLY A 28 -0.92 6.25 -9.72
CA GLY A 28 0.30 7.05 -9.78
C GLY A 28 1.57 6.21 -9.64
N TYR A 29 1.60 5.28 -8.67
CA TYR A 29 2.71 4.33 -8.50
C TYR A 29 2.94 3.51 -9.77
N VAL A 30 1.89 2.91 -10.34
CA VAL A 30 1.98 2.11 -11.56
C VAL A 30 2.45 2.98 -12.73
N ALA A 31 1.89 4.18 -12.91
CA ALA A 31 2.26 5.07 -14.01
C ALA A 31 3.75 5.46 -13.97
N VAL A 32 4.29 5.79 -12.79
CA VAL A 32 5.72 6.13 -12.65
C VAL A 32 6.60 4.91 -12.92
N ASN A 33 6.22 3.72 -12.44
CA ASN A 33 6.97 2.48 -12.71
C ASN A 33 6.91 2.11 -14.20
N MET A 34 5.77 2.28 -14.87
CA MET A 34 5.64 2.06 -16.31
C MET A 34 6.51 3.04 -17.09
N ALA A 35 6.53 4.32 -16.72
CA ALA A 35 7.43 5.30 -17.34
C ALA A 35 8.91 4.89 -17.17
N ALA A 36 9.29 4.40 -15.99
CA ALA A 36 10.63 3.88 -15.74
C ALA A 36 10.97 2.66 -16.61
N ILE A 37 10.06 1.69 -16.73
CA ILE A 37 10.24 0.49 -17.56
C ILE A 37 10.37 0.84 -19.06
N PHE A 38 9.65 1.86 -19.53
CA PHE A 38 9.74 2.35 -20.91
C PHE A 38 10.92 3.29 -21.18
N GLY A 39 11.86 3.41 -20.24
CA GLY A 39 13.10 4.14 -20.43
C GLY A 39 12.99 5.66 -20.27
N ALA A 40 11.91 6.18 -19.69
CA ALA A 40 11.75 7.63 -19.48
C ALA A 40 12.83 8.23 -18.56
N PHE A 41 13.60 7.39 -17.86
CA PHE A 41 14.61 7.79 -16.89
C PHE A 41 15.99 7.18 -17.14
N ASP A 42 16.23 6.58 -18.31
CA ASP A 42 17.50 5.88 -18.61
C ASP A 42 18.71 6.85 -18.63
N ASP A 43 18.50 8.12 -19.00
CA ASP A 43 19.52 9.17 -19.02
C ASP A 43 19.61 9.99 -17.71
N ALA A 44 18.94 9.55 -16.63
CA ALA A 44 18.88 10.31 -15.39
C ALA A 44 20.27 10.40 -14.71
N LYS A 45 20.78 11.63 -14.54
CA LYS A 45 22.00 11.90 -13.77
C LYS A 45 21.84 11.40 -12.31
N PRO A 46 22.93 11.08 -11.58
CA PRO A 46 22.86 10.49 -10.24
C PRO A 46 21.99 11.25 -9.23
N ARG A 47 21.99 12.59 -9.28
CA ARG A 47 21.11 13.45 -8.46
C ARG A 47 19.64 13.38 -8.89
N GLY A 48 19.39 13.22 -10.19
CA GLY A 48 18.06 13.01 -10.76
C GLY A 48 17.49 11.64 -10.38
N ALA A 49 18.33 10.60 -10.29
CA ALA A 49 17.92 9.26 -9.88
C ALA A 49 17.41 9.20 -8.42
N ILE A 50 18.06 9.93 -7.50
CA ILE A 50 17.58 10.03 -6.11
C ILE A 50 16.22 10.75 -6.04
N ALA A 51 16.09 11.88 -6.74
CA ALA A 51 14.82 12.59 -6.82
C ALA A 51 13.71 11.71 -7.43
N LEU A 52 14.05 10.93 -8.46
CA LEU A 52 13.16 9.97 -9.08
C LEU A 52 12.70 8.89 -8.08
N ALA A 53 13.63 8.28 -7.35
CA ALA A 53 13.30 7.26 -6.35
C ALA A 53 12.33 7.80 -5.29
N LEU A 54 12.51 9.04 -4.86
CA LEU A 54 11.60 9.72 -3.93
C LEU A 54 10.22 9.99 -4.56
N VAL A 55 10.17 10.38 -5.84
CA VAL A 55 8.93 10.56 -6.59
C VAL A 55 8.18 9.24 -6.74
N VAL A 56 8.88 8.14 -7.01
CA VAL A 56 8.29 6.78 -7.08
C VAL A 56 7.77 6.34 -5.71
N ALA A 57 8.46 6.72 -4.63
CA ALA A 57 8.08 6.40 -3.26
C ALA A 57 6.92 7.25 -2.73
N ALA A 58 6.71 8.47 -3.23
CA ALA A 58 5.67 9.38 -2.75
C ALA A 58 4.24 8.79 -2.85
N PRO A 59 3.83 8.15 -3.96
CA PRO A 59 2.56 7.44 -4.04
C PRO A 59 2.39 6.34 -2.99
N LEU A 60 3.47 5.63 -2.62
CA LEU A 60 3.44 4.60 -1.58
C LEU A 60 3.07 5.22 -0.22
N ALA A 61 3.72 6.33 0.12
CA ALA A 61 3.43 7.08 1.34
C ALA A 61 2.00 7.66 1.34
N GLY A 62 1.56 8.21 0.20
CA GLY A 62 0.20 8.70 0.02
C GLY A 62 -0.85 7.61 0.19
N HIS A 63 -0.59 6.41 -0.30
CA HIS A 63 -1.48 5.27 -0.13
C HIS A 63 -1.57 4.81 1.34
N ILE A 64 -0.44 4.77 2.05
CA ILE A 64 -0.41 4.49 3.50
C ILE A 64 -1.20 5.55 4.27
N TRP A 65 -1.03 6.83 3.92
CA TRP A 65 -1.82 7.91 4.51
C TRP A 65 -3.32 7.74 4.26
N ALA A 66 -3.73 7.34 3.06
CA ALA A 66 -5.14 7.08 2.74
C ALA A 66 -5.74 5.98 3.63
N LEU A 67 -4.97 4.92 3.89
CA LEU A 67 -5.34 3.86 4.82
C LEU A 67 -5.47 4.37 6.26
N LEU A 68 -4.52 5.16 6.74
CA LEU A 68 -4.57 5.73 8.09
C LEU A 68 -5.73 6.71 8.27
N ALA A 69 -6.01 7.52 7.25
CA ALA A 69 -7.17 8.41 7.22
C ALA A 69 -8.48 7.61 7.28
N TYR A 70 -8.58 6.49 6.55
CA TYR A 70 -9.72 5.58 6.66
C TYR A 70 -9.87 5.02 8.07
N MET A 71 -8.78 4.51 8.67
CA MET A 71 -8.83 3.95 10.02
C MET A 71 -9.19 5.00 11.09
N ARG A 72 -8.81 6.26 10.90
CA ARG A 72 -9.17 7.35 11.82
C ARG A 72 -10.67 7.65 11.78
N ASP A 73 -11.25 7.66 10.58
CA ASP A 73 -12.62 8.11 10.36
C ASP A 73 -13.64 6.96 10.40
N ALA A 74 -13.19 5.69 10.30
CA ALA A 74 -14.02 4.49 10.35
C ALA A 74 -14.54 4.18 11.76
N ASP A 75 -15.67 3.46 11.80
CA ASP A 75 -16.21 2.85 13.02
C ASP A 75 -15.21 1.88 13.68
N GLU A 76 -15.30 1.67 15.00
CA GLU A 76 -14.45 0.75 15.75
C GLU A 76 -14.38 -0.66 15.14
N PHE A 77 -15.50 -1.19 14.66
CA PHE A 77 -15.58 -2.52 14.07
C PHE A 77 -14.81 -2.57 12.74
N MET A 78 -15.05 -1.59 11.86
CA MET A 78 -14.35 -1.50 10.57
C MET A 78 -12.85 -1.26 10.76
N ARG A 79 -12.47 -0.43 11.74
CA ARG A 79 -11.08 -0.17 12.11
C ARG A 79 -10.40 -1.45 12.63
N ALA A 80 -11.05 -2.19 13.51
CA ALA A 80 -10.53 -3.46 14.04
C ALA A 80 -10.37 -4.52 12.94
N VAL A 81 -11.37 -4.68 12.06
CA VAL A 81 -11.30 -5.58 10.91
C VAL A 81 -10.15 -5.20 9.98
N MET A 82 -9.97 -3.91 9.68
CA MET A 82 -8.90 -3.44 8.82
C MET A 82 -7.52 -3.65 9.45
N ALA A 83 -7.37 -3.35 10.75
CA ALA A 83 -6.13 -3.60 11.49
C ALA A 83 -5.75 -5.08 11.46
N ARG A 84 -6.71 -5.98 11.72
CA ARG A 84 -6.48 -7.44 11.68
C ARG A 84 -6.03 -7.90 10.29
N ARG A 85 -6.70 -7.44 9.23
CA ARG A 85 -6.29 -7.72 7.84
C ARG A 85 -4.87 -7.26 7.57
N PHE A 86 -4.53 -6.05 7.97
CA PHE A 86 -3.20 -5.48 7.78
C PHE A 86 -2.12 -6.30 8.51
N ILE A 87 -2.36 -6.66 9.78
CA ILE A 87 -1.42 -7.47 10.59
C ILE A 87 -1.20 -8.84 9.96
N VAL A 88 -2.26 -9.57 9.61
CA VAL A 88 -2.15 -10.90 8.99
C VAL A 88 -1.41 -10.82 7.66
N SER A 89 -1.75 -9.83 6.85
CA SER A 89 -1.11 -9.64 5.54
C SER A 89 0.36 -9.29 5.67
N SER A 90 0.72 -8.45 6.64
CA SER A 90 2.12 -8.10 6.95
C SER A 90 2.90 -9.34 7.38
N GLY A 91 2.34 -10.16 8.27
CA GLY A 91 2.98 -11.39 8.73
C GLY A 91 3.25 -12.38 7.61
N ILE A 92 2.26 -12.63 6.75
CA ILE A 92 2.40 -13.52 5.59
C ILE A 92 3.43 -12.96 4.60
N THR A 93 3.33 -11.67 4.27
CA THR A 93 4.26 -11.01 3.33
C THR A 93 5.69 -11.08 3.86
N MET A 94 5.90 -10.77 5.14
CA MET A 94 7.19 -10.85 5.80
C MET A 94 7.78 -12.26 5.72
N ALA A 95 6.98 -13.29 6.01
CA ALA A 95 7.42 -14.68 5.90
C ALA A 95 7.83 -15.05 4.47
N LEU A 96 7.03 -14.65 3.46
CA LEU A 96 7.34 -14.89 2.05
C LEU A 96 8.61 -14.17 1.60
N THR A 97 8.79 -12.90 1.97
CA THR A 97 10.00 -12.14 1.62
C THR A 97 11.25 -12.69 2.30
N CYS A 98 11.16 -13.12 3.55
CA CYS A 98 12.29 -13.76 4.24
C CYS A 98 12.63 -15.11 3.60
N ALA A 99 11.63 -15.94 3.30
CA ALA A 99 11.84 -17.20 2.60
C ALA A 99 12.53 -17.01 1.25
N TRP A 100 12.10 -15.98 0.50
CA TRP A 100 12.74 -15.62 -0.77
C TRP A 100 14.19 -15.15 -0.57
N GLY A 101 14.46 -14.28 0.40
CA GLY A 101 15.81 -13.82 0.72
C GLY A 101 16.77 -14.94 1.14
N PHE A 102 16.26 -15.95 1.86
CA PHE A 102 17.05 -17.17 2.14
C PHE A 102 17.29 -18.00 0.88
N MET A 103 16.34 -18.06 -0.04
CA MET A 103 16.51 -18.76 -1.31
C MET A 103 17.57 -18.07 -2.20
N GLU A 104 17.58 -16.73 -2.25
CA GLU A 104 18.66 -15.98 -2.91
C GLU A 104 20.02 -16.29 -2.28
N SER A 105 20.07 -16.36 -0.94
CA SER A 105 21.32 -16.58 -0.19
C SER A 105 21.86 -18.01 -0.30
N TYR A 106 20.98 -19.01 -0.27
CA TYR A 106 21.38 -20.42 -0.11
C TYR A 106 21.21 -21.25 -1.38
N ALA A 107 20.27 -20.88 -2.26
CA ALA A 107 19.89 -21.65 -3.43
C ALA A 107 20.16 -20.93 -4.76
N GLN A 108 20.86 -19.78 -4.73
CA GLN A 108 21.17 -18.97 -5.91
C GLN A 108 19.91 -18.62 -6.72
N ALA A 109 18.78 -18.39 -6.04
CA ALA A 109 17.58 -17.87 -6.70
C ALA A 109 17.85 -16.50 -7.32
N TRP A 110 17.00 -16.14 -8.29
CA TRP A 110 17.09 -14.83 -8.93
C TRP A 110 16.85 -13.70 -7.93
N HIS A 111 17.59 -12.59 -8.09
CA HIS A 111 17.48 -11.44 -7.21
C HIS A 111 16.15 -10.71 -7.43
N ALA A 112 15.26 -10.75 -6.43
CA ALA A 112 13.99 -10.05 -6.49
C ALA A 112 14.17 -8.58 -6.07
N PRO A 113 13.84 -7.61 -6.95
CA PRO A 113 13.88 -6.20 -6.57
C PRO A 113 13.01 -5.90 -5.35
N GLY A 114 13.56 -5.15 -4.38
CA GLY A 114 12.87 -4.86 -3.12
C GLY A 114 11.50 -4.19 -3.27
N PHE A 115 11.26 -3.45 -4.36
CA PHE A 115 9.96 -2.83 -4.64
C PHE A 115 8.84 -3.87 -4.83
N LEU A 116 9.15 -5.13 -5.17
CA LEU A 116 8.16 -6.21 -5.33
C LEU A 116 7.48 -6.62 -4.02
N MET A 117 8.07 -6.29 -2.87
CA MET A 117 7.45 -6.49 -1.57
C MET A 117 6.11 -5.75 -1.46
N TYR A 118 6.01 -4.54 -2.02
CA TYR A 118 4.81 -3.72 -1.93
C TYR A 118 3.59 -4.30 -2.69
N PRO A 119 3.66 -4.64 -3.99
CA PRO A 119 2.57 -5.31 -4.67
C PRO A 119 2.26 -6.69 -4.10
N LEU A 120 3.27 -7.43 -3.62
CA LEU A 120 3.06 -8.70 -2.92
C LEU A 120 2.21 -8.52 -1.66
N PHE A 121 2.52 -7.50 -0.85
CA PHE A 121 1.73 -7.17 0.33
C PHE A 121 0.26 -6.95 0.00
N TRP A 122 -0.03 -6.14 -1.03
CA TRP A 122 -1.40 -5.85 -1.42
C TRP A 122 -2.13 -7.02 -2.05
N LEU A 123 -1.42 -7.90 -2.77
CA LEU A 123 -1.96 -9.15 -3.28
C LEU A 123 -2.39 -10.07 -2.12
N VAL A 124 -1.51 -10.25 -1.13
CA VAL A 124 -1.80 -11.02 0.09
C VAL A 124 -2.98 -10.38 0.84
N HIS A 125 -2.99 -9.06 0.99
CA HIS A 125 -4.08 -8.35 1.64
C HIS A 125 -5.42 -8.56 0.92
N GLY A 126 -5.46 -8.51 -0.40
CA GLY A 126 -6.63 -8.83 -1.21
C GLY A 126 -7.09 -10.28 -1.01
N ALA A 127 -6.15 -11.23 -0.98
CA ALA A 127 -6.44 -12.64 -0.78
C ALA A 127 -6.98 -12.94 0.64
N VAL A 128 -6.47 -12.27 1.68
CA VAL A 128 -6.88 -12.46 3.07
C VAL A 128 -8.18 -11.74 3.41
N SER A 129 -8.45 -10.59 2.79
CA SER A 129 -9.63 -9.75 3.03
C SER A 129 -10.98 -10.49 3.05
N PRO A 130 -11.30 -11.42 2.12
CA PRO A 130 -12.58 -12.15 2.15
C PRO A 130 -12.70 -13.13 3.32
N PHE A 131 -11.60 -13.60 3.90
CA PHE A 131 -11.61 -14.53 5.04
C PHE A 131 -11.76 -13.79 6.38
N ILE A 132 -11.25 -12.56 6.46
CA ILE A 132 -11.35 -11.73 7.67
C ILE A 132 -12.51 -10.76 7.52
N ARG A 133 -13.72 -11.17 7.92
CA ARG A 133 -14.94 -10.34 7.86
C ARG A 133 -15.40 -9.81 9.23
N SER A 134 -14.83 -10.33 10.32
CA SER A 134 -15.18 -9.96 11.70
C SER A 134 -13.94 -9.68 12.56
N SER A 135 -14.14 -8.91 13.64
CA SER A 135 -13.12 -8.56 14.63
C SER A 135 -12.96 -9.59 15.76
N ASN A 136 -13.80 -10.63 15.80
CA ASN A 136 -13.76 -11.70 16.80
C ASN A 136 -12.68 -12.76 16.52
#